data_AF-A0A532TX86-F1
#
_entry.id   AF-A0A532TX86-F1
#
_cell.length_a   1.000
_cell.length_b   1.000
_cell.length_c   1.000
_cell.angle_alpha   90.00
_cell.angle_beta   90.00
_cell.angle_gamma   90.00
#
_symmetry.space_group_name_H-M   'P 1'
#
loop_
_entity.id
_entity.type
_entity.pdbx_description
1 polymer ?
#
loop_
_entity_poly.entity_id
_entity_poly.type
_entity_poly.pdbx_seq_one_letter_code
_entity_poly.pdbx_strand_id
1 'polypeptide(L)'
;MISIQKGEDLITITLQNILSYRKDDEDFINLVLNWNKTVLIEVDGFYPVEVIFDRNEIKFKTKDFDKKINLKVKMDIYTFLDLAFGRLNPVKAFLKHKLKIKGLLKIGTVLKFMKIFLETMKMVASDPNNNYFELNKETR
;
A
#
# COMPACT_ATOMS: atom_id res chain seq x y z
N MET A 1 -4.35 15.54 10.22
CA MET A 1 -3.03 14.97 9.90
C MET A 1 -3.11 13.45 10.02
N ILE A 2 -2.57 12.72 9.03
CA ILE A 2 -2.52 11.26 9.03
C ILE A 2 -1.26 10.81 9.75
N SER A 3 -1.39 9.86 10.67
CA SER A 3 -0.29 9.20 11.37
C SER A 3 -0.02 7.85 10.73
N ILE A 4 1.23 7.55 10.42
CA ILE A 4 1.62 6.28 9.80
C ILE A 4 2.66 5.63 10.71
N GLN A 5 2.40 4.39 11.13
CA GLN A 5 3.31 3.61 11.95
C GLN A 5 4.69 3.53 11.27
N LYS A 6 5.75 3.70 12.06
CA LYS A 6 7.11 3.49 11.59
C LYS A 6 7.32 2.00 11.28
N GLY A 7 7.80 1.70 10.07
CA GLY A 7 8.19 0.36 9.68
C GLY A 7 9.43 -0.10 10.44
N GLU A 8 9.49 -1.40 10.72
CA GLU A 8 10.56 -2.03 11.50
C GLU A 8 11.46 -2.94 10.64
N ASP A 9 11.01 -3.24 9.42
CA ASP A 9 11.66 -4.16 8.49
C ASP A 9 11.50 -3.69 7.04
N LEU A 10 12.14 -4.38 6.09
CA LEU A 10 12.14 -3.99 4.69
C LEU A 10 10.72 -3.80 4.11
N ILE A 11 9.79 -4.70 4.42
CA ILE A 11 8.44 -4.68 3.82
C ILE A 11 7.60 -3.57 4.43
N THR A 12 7.60 -3.45 5.75
CA THR A 12 6.86 -2.40 6.46
C THR A 12 7.44 -1.01 6.20
N ILE A 13 8.77 -0.86 6.05
CA ILE A 13 9.41 0.39 5.62
C ILE A 13 9.01 0.71 4.17
N THR A 14 8.98 -0.27 3.27
CA THR A 14 8.53 -0.05 1.89
C THR A 14 7.08 0.44 1.85
N LEU A 15 6.18 -0.20 2.60
CA LEU A 15 4.78 0.21 2.70
C LEU A 15 4.63 1.58 3.37
N GLN A 16 5.42 1.85 4.41
CA GLN A 16 5.48 3.17 5.04
C GLN A 16 5.87 4.23 4.01
N ASN A 17 6.95 4.01 3.24
CA ASN A 17 7.43 4.96 2.25
C ASN A 17 6.37 5.23 1.17
N ILE A 18 5.72 4.18 0.68
CA ILE A 18 4.61 4.33 -0.27
C ILE A 18 3.52 5.19 0.35
N LEU A 19 2.98 4.82 1.51
CA LEU A 19 1.83 5.53 2.09
C LEU A 19 2.18 6.92 2.62
N SER A 20 3.45 7.17 2.95
CA SER A 20 3.93 8.47 3.45
C SER A 20 4.15 9.49 2.34
N TYR A 21 4.35 9.04 1.10
CA TYR A 21 4.66 9.92 -0.03
C TYR A 21 3.61 11.04 -0.24
N ARG A 22 2.35 10.74 0.06
CA ARG A 22 1.21 11.67 -0.06
C ARG A 22 0.60 12.05 1.30
N LYS A 23 1.31 11.86 2.42
CA LYS A 23 0.71 12.02 3.76
C LYS A 23 0.15 13.44 4.03
N ASP A 24 0.67 14.44 3.33
CA ASP A 24 0.29 15.85 3.44
C ASP A 24 -0.59 16.33 2.25
N ASP A 25 -0.89 15.45 1.29
CA ASP A 25 -1.76 15.74 0.13
C ASP A 25 -3.24 15.66 0.55
N GLU A 26 -4.02 16.72 0.32
CA GLU A 26 -5.42 16.80 0.76
C GLU A 26 -6.29 15.68 0.17
N ASP A 27 -6.09 15.35 -1.10
CA ASP A 27 -6.81 14.27 -1.78
C ASP A 27 -6.51 12.92 -1.15
N PHE A 28 -5.24 12.64 -0.83
CA PHE A 28 -4.85 11.43 -0.11
C PHE A 28 -5.43 11.38 1.29
N ILE A 29 -5.38 12.49 2.03
CA ILE A 29 -5.96 12.60 3.38
C ILE A 29 -7.46 12.26 3.32
N ASN A 30 -8.20 12.82 2.36
CA ASN A 30 -9.63 12.55 2.16
C ASN A 30 -9.91 11.08 1.79
N LEU A 31 -8.97 10.41 1.10
CA LEU A 31 -9.07 8.99 0.84
C LEU A 31 -8.86 8.18 2.13
N VAL A 32 -7.85 8.44 2.94
CA VAL A 32 -7.53 7.54 4.06
C VAL A 32 -8.33 7.84 5.34
N LEU A 33 -8.72 9.10 5.56
CA LEU A 33 -9.40 9.52 6.77
C LEU A 33 -10.73 8.79 6.96
N ASN A 34 -10.92 8.20 8.13
CA ASN A 34 -12.10 7.44 8.54
C ASN A 34 -12.47 6.30 7.58
N TRP A 35 -11.53 5.81 6.76
CA TRP A 35 -11.81 4.72 5.84
C TRP A 35 -12.13 3.41 6.58
N ASN A 36 -11.48 3.17 7.72
CA ASN A 36 -11.78 2.09 8.67
C ASN A 36 -11.81 0.73 7.96
N LYS A 37 -10.68 0.36 7.33
CA LYS A 37 -10.51 -0.88 6.56
C LYS A 37 -9.18 -1.55 6.85
N THR A 38 -9.17 -2.87 6.73
CA THR A 38 -7.97 -3.71 6.78
C THR A 38 -7.69 -4.28 5.39
N VAL A 39 -6.42 -4.19 4.98
CA VAL A 39 -5.93 -4.73 3.71
C VAL A 39 -4.75 -5.67 3.96
N LEU A 40 -4.89 -6.94 3.61
CA LEU A 40 -3.79 -7.90 3.65
C LEU A 40 -3.07 -7.90 2.30
N ILE A 41 -1.81 -7.48 2.30
CA ILE A 41 -0.94 -7.46 1.11
C ILE A 41 -0.01 -8.67 1.16
N GLU A 42 -0.01 -9.47 0.10
CA GLU A 42 0.86 -10.63 -0.07
C GLU A 42 1.67 -10.47 -1.35
N VAL A 43 2.99 -10.35 -1.20
CA VAL A 43 3.91 -10.41 -2.32
C VAL A 43 4.61 -11.77 -2.27
N ASP A 44 4.52 -12.57 -3.32
CA ASP A 44 5.15 -13.90 -3.36
C ASP A 44 6.66 -13.80 -3.07
N GLY A 45 7.16 -14.68 -2.21
CA GLY A 45 8.53 -14.64 -1.69
C GLY A 45 8.70 -13.83 -0.39
N PHE A 46 7.67 -13.12 0.07
CA PHE A 46 7.65 -12.36 1.32
C PHE A 46 6.50 -12.81 2.24
N TYR A 47 6.61 -12.49 3.53
CA TYR A 47 5.51 -12.68 4.47
C TYR A 47 4.40 -11.65 4.21
N PRO A 48 3.13 -12.00 4.48
CA PRO A 48 2.02 -11.08 4.30
C PRO A 48 2.04 -9.96 5.35
N VAL A 49 1.59 -8.77 4.95
CA VAL A 49 1.44 -7.62 5.85
C VAL A 49 0.01 -7.13 5.81
N GLU A 50 -0.62 -7.05 6.98
CA GLU A 50 -1.90 -6.40 7.15
C GLU A 50 -1.68 -4.90 7.38
N VAL A 51 -2.23 -4.09 6.48
CA VAL A 51 -2.29 -2.64 6.57
C VAL A 51 -3.66 -2.26 7.13
N ILE A 52 -3.67 -1.62 8.30
CA ILE A 52 -4.86 -1.25 9.05
C ILE A 52 -5.05 0.25 8.95
N PHE A 53 -6.13 0.69 8.32
CA PHE A 53 -6.56 2.07 8.28
C PHE A 53 -7.63 2.26 9.36
N ASP A 54 -7.34 3.01 10.42
CA ASP A 54 -8.26 3.31 11.53
C ASP A 54 -8.26 4.82 11.81
N ARG A 55 -9.40 5.47 11.56
CA ARG A 55 -9.58 6.93 11.72
C ARG A 55 -8.52 7.70 10.94
N ASN A 56 -7.51 8.25 11.60
CA ASN A 56 -6.40 8.99 11.01
C ASN A 56 -5.07 8.25 11.13
N GLU A 57 -5.07 6.99 11.51
CA GLU A 57 -3.88 6.15 11.72
C GLU A 57 -3.80 5.04 10.67
N ILE A 58 -2.58 4.79 10.20
CA ILE A 58 -2.22 3.65 9.36
C ILE A 58 -1.22 2.80 10.13
N LYS A 59 -1.55 1.53 10.37
CA LYS A 59 -0.72 0.57 11.12
C LYS A 59 -0.38 -0.64 10.28
N PHE A 60 0.69 -1.33 10.66
CA PHE A 60 1.18 -2.54 10.03
C PHE A 60 1.21 -3.68 11.03
N LYS A 61 0.74 -4.85 10.60
CA LYS A 61 0.76 -6.09 11.38
C LYS A 61 1.31 -7.21 10.50
N THR A 62 2.25 -7.99 11.03
CA THR A 62 2.95 -9.07 10.29
C THR A 62 2.63 -10.47 10.83
N LYS A 63 1.92 -10.54 11.96
CA LYS A 63 1.49 -11.77 12.66
C LYS A 63 0.12 -11.56 13.30
N ASP A 64 -0.53 -12.64 13.73
CA ASP A 64 -1.80 -12.59 14.46
C ASP A 64 -2.90 -11.79 13.76
N PHE A 65 -2.98 -11.85 12.42
CA PHE A 65 -3.88 -11.05 11.59
C PHE A 65 -5.33 -11.02 12.07
N ASP A 66 -6.01 -9.90 11.84
CA ASP A 66 -7.41 -9.77 12.23
C ASP A 66 -8.28 -10.79 11.49
N LYS A 67 -9.25 -11.37 12.21
CA LYS A 67 -10.17 -12.38 11.63
C LYS A 67 -10.99 -11.83 10.47
N LYS A 68 -11.16 -10.51 10.38
CA LYS A 68 -11.97 -9.83 9.38
C LYS A 68 -11.11 -8.92 8.50
N ILE A 69 -10.47 -9.52 7.50
CA ILE A 69 -9.78 -8.80 6.43
C ILE A 69 -10.79 -8.27 5.42
N ASN A 70 -10.82 -6.95 5.17
CA ASN A 70 -11.73 -6.37 4.20
C ASN A 70 -11.29 -6.63 2.77
N LEU A 71 -9.99 -6.50 2.51
CA LEU A 71 -9.40 -6.70 1.19
C LEU A 71 -8.12 -7.52 1.33
N LYS A 72 -7.94 -8.52 0.48
CA LYS A 72 -6.70 -9.28 0.36
C LYS A 72 -6.17 -9.12 -1.05
N VAL A 73 -4.94 -8.66 -1.18
CA VAL A 73 -4.28 -8.40 -2.46
C VAL A 73 -3.03 -9.25 -2.54
N LYS A 74 -2.94 -10.08 -3.57
CA LYS A 74 -1.82 -10.99 -3.78
C LYS A 74 -1.21 -10.79 -5.17
N MET A 75 0.11 -10.72 -5.26
CA MET A 75 0.86 -10.63 -6.51
C MET A 75 2.29 -11.18 -6.33
N ASP A 76 3.02 -11.39 -7.42
CA ASP A 76 4.48 -11.62 -7.36
C ASP A 76 5.26 -10.29 -7.40
N ILE A 77 6.56 -10.35 -7.08
CA ILE A 77 7.42 -9.16 -7.04
C ILE A 77 7.55 -8.48 -8.42
N TYR A 78 7.58 -9.24 -9.51
CA TYR A 78 7.69 -8.68 -10.86
C TYR A 78 6.43 -7.90 -11.24
N THR A 79 5.26 -8.44 -10.90
CA THR A 79 3.96 -7.80 -11.08
C THR A 79 3.86 -6.54 -10.23
N PHE A 80 4.32 -6.58 -8.98
CA PHE A 80 4.40 -5.40 -8.12
C PHE A 80 5.21 -4.27 -8.80
N LEU A 81 6.42 -4.60 -9.28
CA LEU A 81 7.28 -3.63 -9.96
C LEU A 81 6.68 -3.15 -11.28
N ASP A 82 6.11 -4.03 -12.10
CA ASP A 82 5.47 -3.64 -13.36
C ASP A 82 4.26 -2.73 -13.14
N LEU A 83 3.51 -2.92 -12.04
CA LEU A 83 2.43 -2.01 -11.64
C LEU A 83 2.97 -0.66 -11.19
N ALA A 84 4.07 -0.66 -10.41
CA ALA A 84 4.75 0.55 -9.92
C ALA A 84 5.29 1.40 -11.06
N PHE A 85 5.98 0.79 -12.02
CA PHE A 85 6.52 1.49 -13.18
C PHE A 85 5.49 1.71 -14.30
N GLY A 86 4.21 1.36 -14.08
CA GLY A 86 3.15 1.54 -15.07
C GLY A 86 3.26 0.65 -16.31
N ARG A 87 4.17 -0.32 -16.34
CA ARG A 87 4.37 -1.30 -17.44
C ARG A 87 3.22 -2.29 -17.54
N LEU A 88 2.51 -2.52 -16.43
CA LEU A 88 1.32 -3.34 -16.38
C LEU A 88 0.14 -2.53 -15.82
N ASN A 89 -1.00 -2.57 -16.51
CA ASN A 89 -2.23 -1.98 -16.01
C ASN A 89 -2.86 -2.89 -14.93
N PRO A 90 -3.37 -2.36 -13.80
CA PRO A 90 -3.93 -3.17 -12.71
C PRO A 90 -5.13 -4.04 -13.10
N VAL A 91 -6.01 -3.53 -13.96
CA VAL A 91 -7.17 -4.28 -14.49
C VAL A 91 -6.68 -5.43 -15.36
N LYS A 92 -5.69 -5.16 -16.22
CA LYS A 92 -5.06 -6.20 -17.06
C LYS A 92 -4.34 -7.25 -16.20
N ALA A 93 -3.66 -6.84 -15.12
CA ALA A 93 -3.01 -7.75 -14.18
C ALA A 93 -4.04 -8.67 -13.50
N PHE A 94 -5.18 -8.13 -13.10
CA PHE A 94 -6.27 -8.90 -12.50
C PHE A 94 -6.87 -9.91 -13.48
N LEU A 95 -7.21 -9.48 -14.70
CA LEU A 95 -7.76 -10.35 -15.75
C LEU A 95 -6.78 -11.47 -16.14
N LYS A 96 -5.46 -11.21 -16.07
CA LYS A 96 -4.41 -12.20 -16.33
C LYS A 96 -4.02 -13.04 -15.11
N HIS A 97 -4.75 -12.93 -14.00
CA HIS A 97 -4.46 -13.60 -12.73
C HIS A 97 -3.09 -13.32 -12.10
N LYS A 98 -2.38 -12.29 -12.56
CA LYS A 98 -1.13 -11.80 -11.98
C LYS A 98 -1.35 -11.00 -10.69
N LEU A 99 -2.48 -10.29 -10.63
CA LEU A 99 -2.98 -9.61 -9.44
C LEU A 99 -4.24 -10.32 -8.95
N LYS A 100 -4.24 -10.85 -7.74
CA LYS A 100 -5.40 -11.50 -7.13
C LYS A 100 -5.98 -10.59 -6.06
N ILE A 101 -7.28 -10.35 -6.12
CA ILE A 101 -8.01 -9.53 -5.15
C ILE A 101 -9.12 -10.40 -4.56
N LYS A 102 -9.13 -10.55 -3.25
CA LYS A 102 -10.09 -11.36 -2.48
C LYS A 102 -10.63 -10.56 -1.28
N GLY A 103 -11.64 -11.08 -0.59
CA GLY A 103 -12.18 -10.49 0.65
C GLY A 103 -13.64 -10.08 0.52
N LEU A 104 -14.07 -9.12 1.33
CA LEU A 104 -15.41 -8.54 1.27
C LEU A 104 -15.47 -7.55 0.10
N LEU A 105 -15.67 -8.09 -1.10
CA LEU A 105 -15.57 -7.40 -2.40
C LEU A 105 -16.64 -6.33 -2.62
N LYS A 106 -16.52 -5.19 -1.94
CA LYS A 106 -17.20 -3.96 -2.36
C LYS A 106 -16.33 -3.26 -3.39
N ILE A 107 -16.83 -3.06 -4.61
CA ILE A 107 -16.07 -2.43 -5.70
C ILE A 107 -15.49 -1.06 -5.30
N GLY A 108 -16.22 -0.29 -4.50
CA GLY A 108 -15.73 0.97 -3.94
C GLY A 108 -14.51 0.81 -3.03
N THR A 109 -14.42 -0.28 -2.26
CA THR A 109 -13.23 -0.57 -1.42
C THR A 109 -12.03 -0.88 -2.30
N VAL A 110 -12.21 -1.66 -3.37
CA VAL A 110 -11.13 -1.97 -4.33
C VAL A 110 -10.65 -0.71 -5.02
N LEU A 111 -11.55 0.09 -5.58
CA LEU A 111 -11.20 1.33 -6.30
C LEU A 111 -10.48 2.33 -5.37
N LYS A 112 -10.98 2.49 -4.15
CA LYS A 112 -10.36 3.35 -3.14
C LYS A 112 -8.98 2.86 -2.74
N PHE A 113 -8.80 1.55 -2.55
CA PHE A 113 -7.47 0.96 -2.36
C PHE A 113 -6.54 1.22 -3.55
N MET A 114 -7.01 1.07 -4.79
CA MET A 114 -6.17 1.35 -5.97
C MET A 114 -5.69 2.81 -6.01
N LYS A 115 -6.56 3.76 -5.67
CA LYS A 115 -6.19 5.19 -5.55
C LYS A 115 -5.19 5.44 -4.43
N ILE A 116 -5.38 4.81 -3.28
CA ILE A 116 -4.47 4.96 -2.13
C ILE A 116 -3.11 4.33 -2.41
N PHE A 117 -3.09 3.09 -2.90
CA PHE A 117 -1.87 2.29 -2.95
C PHE A 117 -1.19 2.34 -4.32
N LEU A 118 -1.91 2.03 -5.40
CA LEU A 118 -1.28 1.91 -6.72
C LEU A 118 -0.89 3.25 -7.32
N GLU A 119 -1.72 4.28 -7.18
CA GLU A 119 -1.34 5.62 -7.67
C GLU A 119 -0.12 6.14 -6.91
N THR A 120 -0.12 5.98 -5.59
CA THR A 120 1.00 6.44 -4.75
C THR A 120 2.29 5.66 -5.04
N MET A 121 2.19 4.33 -5.21
CA MET A 121 3.33 3.51 -5.63
C MET A 121 3.91 3.95 -6.98
N LYS A 122 3.06 4.36 -7.94
CA LYS A 122 3.52 4.91 -9.22
C LYS A 122 4.24 6.25 -9.05
N MET A 123 3.72 7.13 -8.18
CA MET A 123 4.35 8.42 -7.90
C MET A 123 5.74 8.22 -7.28
N VAL A 124 5.86 7.33 -6.29
CA VAL A 124 7.16 6.95 -5.70
C VAL A 124 8.12 6.41 -6.77
N ALA A 125 7.64 5.55 -7.67
CA ALA A 125 8.48 4.99 -8.73
C ALA A 125 8.91 6.03 -9.77
N SER A 126 8.11 7.08 -10.01
CA SER A 126 8.46 8.17 -10.92
C SER A 126 9.42 9.20 -10.33
N ASP A 127 9.45 9.34 -9.00
CA ASP A 127 10.34 10.26 -8.29
C ASP A 127 10.95 9.59 -7.04
N PRO A 128 11.86 8.62 -7.24
CA PRO A 128 12.35 7.77 -6.15
C PRO A 128 13.23 8.50 -5.12
N ASN A 129 13.68 9.71 -5.44
CA ASN A 129 14.59 10.50 -4.61
C ASN A 129 13.87 11.54 -3.74
N ASN A 130 12.55 11.69 -3.90
CA ASN A 130 11.74 12.68 -3.21
C ASN A 130 10.91 12.01 -2.11
N ASN A 131 10.86 12.61 -0.92
CA ASN A 131 10.11 12.11 0.24
C ASN A 131 10.47 10.69 0.74
N TYR A 132 11.64 10.14 0.38
CA TYR A 132 12.13 8.88 0.94
C TYR A 132 12.47 9.03 2.43
N PHE A 133 12.24 7.97 3.23
CA PHE A 133 12.71 7.91 4.61
C PHE A 133 14.24 7.74 4.64
N GLU A 134 14.97 8.84 4.85
CA GLU A 134 16.40 8.80 5.12
C GLU A 134 16.65 8.46 6.59
N LEU A 135 17.39 7.37 6.85
CA LEU A 135 17.81 7.00 8.21
C LEU A 135 18.71 8.11 8.81
N ASN A 136 19.45 8.83 7.97
CA ASN A 136 20.27 9.97 8.35
C ASN A 136 20.32 11.02 7.21
N LYS A 137 19.75 12.21 7.46
CA LYS A 137 19.67 13.33 6.50
C LYS A 137 21.00 14.07 6.30
N GLU A 138 22.02 13.80 7.12
CA GLU A 138 23.30 14.54 7.11
C GLU A 138 24.37 13.94 6.19
N THR A 139 24.06 12.87 5.45
CA THR A 139 25.06 12.14 4.63
C THR A 139 25.05 12.51 3.14
N ARG A 140 24.49 13.67 2.78
CA ARG A 140 24.45 14.20 1.42
C ARG A 140 25.38 15.40 1.24
#